data_AF-A0A542QTF2-F1
#
_entry.id   AF-A0A542QTF2-F1
#
_cell.length_a   1.000
_cell.length_b   1.000
_cell.length_c   1.000
_cell.angle_alpha   90.00
_cell.angle_beta   90.00
_cell.angle_gamma   90.00
#
_symmetry.space_group_name_H-M   'P 1'
#
loop_
_entity.id
_entity.type
_entity.pdbx_description
1 polymer ?
#
loop_
_entity_poly.entity_id
_entity_poly.type
_entity_poly.pdbx_seq_one_letter_code
_entity_poly.pdbx_strand_id
1 'polypeptide(L)'
;MYRMALVLLADYRAHLRSKKEGIEFVLAAENDWLVKRKVQRLQERNQLDMAGFLLFSEAIWLYHSVDSDEWLENHWADLPAKLSLSLQKLGFFQGDEQLLSDLCHASAEIIAEIG
;
A
#
# COMPACT_ATOMS: atom_id res chain seq x y z
N MET A 1 9.37 -4.95 9.11
CA MET A 1 8.50 -4.07 8.30
C MET A 1 7.26 -4.79 7.78
N TYR A 2 7.39 -5.80 6.89
CA TYR A 2 6.25 -6.40 6.18
C TYR A 2 5.16 -7.08 7.04
N ARG A 3 5.51 -7.62 8.22
CA ARG A 3 4.53 -8.23 9.13
C ARG A 3 3.46 -7.22 9.59
N MET A 4 3.85 -5.99 9.89
CA MET A 4 2.92 -4.95 10.33
C MET A 4 2.01 -4.50 9.17
N ALA A 5 2.57 -4.36 7.97
CA ALA A 5 1.80 -4.01 6.78
C ALA A 5 0.80 -5.10 6.38
N LEU A 6 1.14 -6.39 6.53
CA LEU A 6 0.21 -7.50 6.30
C LEU A 6 -0.97 -7.47 7.27
N VAL A 7 -0.72 -7.19 8.56
CA VAL A 7 -1.79 -7.04 9.56
C VAL A 7 -2.66 -5.83 9.25
N LEU A 8 -2.03 -4.70 8.87
CA LEU A 8 -2.74 -3.50 8.46
C LEU A 8 -3.71 -3.76 7.29
N LEU A 9 -3.25 -4.44 6.24
CA LEU A 9 -4.09 -4.78 5.09
C LEU A 9 -5.24 -5.71 5.46
N ALA A 10 -5.00 -6.68 6.34
CA ALA A 10 -6.04 -7.57 6.83
C ALA A 10 -7.10 -6.80 7.65
N ASP A 11 -6.67 -5.91 8.55
CA ASP A 11 -7.56 -5.07 9.34
C ASP A 11 -8.37 -4.11 8.43
N TYR A 12 -7.72 -3.53 7.43
CA TYR A 12 -8.37 -2.66 6.44
C TYR A 12 -9.42 -3.44 5.63
N ARG A 13 -9.07 -4.60 5.09
CA ARG A 13 -9.99 -5.48 4.36
C ARG A 13 -11.18 -5.92 5.22
N ALA A 14 -10.95 -6.25 6.50
CA ALA A 14 -12.00 -6.62 7.43
C ALA A 14 -12.96 -5.45 7.70
N HIS A 15 -12.43 -4.23 7.86
CA HIS A 15 -13.21 -3.00 8.00
C HIS A 15 -14.05 -2.70 6.75
N LEU A 16 -13.47 -2.86 5.56
CA LEU A 16 -14.20 -2.68 4.31
C LEU A 16 -15.33 -3.70 4.14
N ARG A 17 -15.06 -4.96 4.48
CA ARG A 17 -16.04 -6.05 4.44
C ARG A 17 -17.20 -5.85 5.40
N SER A 18 -17.00 -5.16 6.53
CA SER A 18 -18.10 -4.87 7.46
C SER A 18 -19.04 -3.77 6.97
N LYS A 19 -18.62 -2.96 5.98
CA LYS A 19 -19.39 -1.85 5.42
C LYS A 19 -20.13 -2.18 4.12
N LYS A 20 -19.66 -3.14 3.31
CA LYS A 20 -20.31 -3.54 2.06
C LYS A 20 -21.08 -4.85 2.20
N GLU A 21 -22.30 -4.88 1.69
CA GLU A 21 -23.04 -6.13 1.47
C GLU A 21 -22.59 -6.78 0.16
N GLY A 22 -22.22 -8.07 0.21
CA GLY A 22 -21.74 -8.84 -0.94
C GLY A 22 -20.28 -9.29 -0.81
N ILE A 23 -19.99 -10.50 -1.27
CA ILE A 23 -18.63 -11.06 -1.26
C ILE A 23 -17.95 -10.68 -2.57
N GLU A 24 -17.32 -9.50 -2.61
CA GLU A 24 -16.34 -9.21 -3.65
C GLU A 24 -15.05 -9.99 -3.33
N PHE A 25 -14.48 -10.67 -4.33
CA PHE A 25 -13.26 -11.47 -4.18
C PHE A 25 -12.16 -10.70 -3.44
N VAL A 26 -11.95 -9.43 -3.78
CA VAL A 26 -10.95 -8.53 -3.18
C VAL A 26 -11.11 -8.35 -1.66
N LEU A 27 -12.34 -8.45 -1.12
CA LEU A 27 -12.63 -8.32 0.31
C LEU A 27 -12.58 -9.65 1.07
N ALA A 28 -12.45 -10.77 0.35
CA ALA A 28 -12.41 -12.11 0.92
C ALA A 28 -11.12 -12.34 1.74
N ALA A 29 -11.24 -13.03 2.88
CA ALA A 29 -10.12 -13.27 3.79
C ALA A 29 -9.01 -14.14 3.17
N GLU A 30 -9.35 -14.91 2.14
CA GLU A 30 -8.43 -15.71 1.35
C GLU A 30 -7.34 -14.85 0.69
N ASN A 31 -7.64 -13.58 0.37
CA ASN A 31 -6.63 -12.66 -0.16
C ASN A 31 -5.56 -12.31 0.87
N ASP A 32 -5.85 -12.30 2.18
CA ASP A 32 -4.83 -12.10 3.23
C ASP A 32 -3.75 -13.17 3.13
N TRP A 33 -4.17 -14.42 2.91
CA TRP A 33 -3.27 -15.56 2.78
C TRP A 33 -2.46 -15.51 1.46
N LEU A 34 -3.11 -15.14 0.36
CA LEU A 34 -2.44 -15.00 -0.95
C LEU A 34 -1.38 -13.90 -0.93
N VAL A 35 -1.70 -12.74 -0.38
CA VAL A 35 -0.76 -11.60 -0.25
C VAL A 35 0.40 -12.00 0.65
N LYS A 36 0.15 -12.64 1.80
CA LYS A 36 1.21 -13.14 2.69
C LYS A 36 2.17 -14.09 1.96
N ARG A 37 1.66 -15.05 1.18
CA ARG A 37 2.50 -15.97 0.40
C ARG A 37 3.29 -15.27 -0.71
N LYS A 38 2.71 -14.27 -1.37
CA LYS A 38 3.43 -13.47 -2.38
C LYS A 38 4.58 -12.68 -1.74
N VAL A 39 4.32 -12.02 -0.62
CA VAL A 39 5.35 -11.29 0.14
C VAL A 39 6.47 -12.22 0.58
N GLN A 40 6.15 -13.39 1.14
CA GLN A 40 7.17 -14.37 1.55
C GLN A 40 8.07 -14.79 0.38
N ARG A 41 7.50 -15.10 -0.79
CA ARG A 41 8.29 -15.44 -1.98
C ARG A 41 9.20 -14.30 -2.45
N LEU A 42 8.74 -13.06 -2.36
CA LEU A 42 9.56 -11.89 -2.72
C LEU A 42 10.70 -11.69 -1.72
N GLN A 43 10.45 -11.91 -0.42
CA GLN A 43 11.50 -11.87 0.60
C GLN A 43 12.55 -12.97 0.40
N GLU A 44 12.13 -14.19 0.07
CA GLU A 44 13.04 -15.31 -0.24
C GLU A 44 13.94 -15.03 -1.45
N ARG A 45 13.47 -14.17 -2.37
CA ARG A 45 14.23 -13.72 -3.56
C ARG A 45 15.01 -12.43 -3.34
N ASN A 46 15.03 -11.90 -2.12
CA ASN A 46 15.61 -10.60 -1.78
C ASN A 46 15.03 -9.40 -2.56
N GLN A 47 13.77 -9.49 -3.00
CA GLN A 47 13.04 -8.45 -3.74
C GLN A 47 12.17 -7.61 -2.79
N LEU A 48 12.84 -6.90 -1.88
CA LEU A 48 12.21 -6.19 -0.77
C LEU A 48 11.38 -4.97 -1.21
N ASP A 49 11.88 -4.24 -2.21
CA ASP A 49 11.20 -3.18 -2.92
C ASP A 49 9.87 -3.65 -3.53
N MET A 50 9.89 -4.79 -4.22
CA MET A 50 8.72 -5.40 -4.84
C MET A 50 7.71 -5.87 -3.79
N ALA A 51 8.17 -6.36 -2.64
CA ALA A 51 7.28 -6.70 -1.53
C ALA A 51 6.59 -5.46 -0.95
N GLY A 52 7.29 -4.33 -0.87
CA GLY A 52 6.72 -3.05 -0.46
C GLY A 52 5.69 -2.54 -1.48
N PHE A 53 6.05 -2.56 -2.76
CA PHE A 53 5.17 -2.14 -3.85
C PHE A 53 3.88 -2.98 -3.92
N LEU A 54 3.99 -4.30 -3.72
CA LEU A 54 2.84 -5.20 -3.67
C LEU A 54 1.86 -4.81 -2.54
N LEU A 55 2.38 -4.53 -1.35
CA LEU A 55 1.54 -4.18 -0.19
C LEU A 55 0.85 -2.83 -0.38
N PHE A 56 1.56 -1.85 -0.94
CA PHE A 56 0.97 -0.56 -1.30
C PHE A 56 -0.13 -0.73 -2.36
N SER A 57 0.17 -1.47 -3.43
CA SER A 57 -0.79 -1.75 -4.50
C SER A 57 -2.04 -2.45 -3.99
N GLU A 58 -1.91 -3.34 -3.01
CA GLU A 58 -3.05 -4.02 -2.38
C GLU A 58 -3.95 -3.03 -1.60
N ALA A 59 -3.38 -2.05 -0.89
CA ALA A 59 -4.16 -1.03 -0.21
C ALA A 59 -4.94 -0.14 -1.20
N ILE A 60 -4.31 0.22 -2.32
CA ILE A 60 -4.95 0.99 -3.39
C ILE A 60 -6.07 0.17 -4.05
N TRP A 61 -5.84 -1.12 -4.29
CA TRP A 61 -6.86 -2.01 -4.85
C TRP A 61 -8.06 -2.16 -3.91
N LEU A 62 -7.80 -2.29 -2.60
CA LEU A 62 -8.86 -2.31 -1.58
C LEU A 62 -9.68 -1.02 -1.59
N TYR A 63 -9.04 0.14 -1.66
CA TYR A 63 -9.75 1.42 -1.79
C TYR A 63 -10.67 1.45 -3.02
N HIS A 64 -10.14 1.11 -4.21
CA HIS A 64 -10.95 1.08 -5.43
C HIS A 64 -12.09 0.07 -5.40
N SER A 65 -12.03 -0.93 -4.51
CA SER A 65 -13.10 -1.93 -4.38
C SER A 65 -14.31 -1.47 -3.59
N VAL A 66 -14.24 -0.37 -2.83
CA VAL A 66 -15.33 0.02 -1.92
C VAL A 66 -15.97 1.35 -2.24
N ASP A 67 -15.24 2.28 -2.86
CA ASP A 67 -15.79 3.56 -3.28
C ASP A 67 -14.82 4.19 -4.28
N SER A 68 -15.20 4.30 -5.55
CA SER A 68 -14.35 4.90 -6.59
C SER A 68 -14.56 6.41 -6.76
N ASP A 69 -15.60 6.95 -6.13
CA ASP A 69 -16.07 8.32 -6.40
C ASP A 69 -15.56 9.34 -5.37
N GLU A 70 -15.02 8.85 -4.25
CA GLU A 70 -14.34 9.65 -3.22
C GLU A 70 -12.82 9.62 -3.43
N TRP A 71 -12.11 10.70 -3.10
CA TRP A 71 -10.64 10.75 -3.15
C TRP A 71 -9.99 9.84 -2.09
N LEU A 72 -8.85 9.23 -2.43
CA LEU A 72 -8.11 8.31 -1.54
C LEU A 72 -7.81 8.94 -0.18
N GLU A 73 -7.39 10.20 -0.18
CA GLU A 73 -7.02 10.94 1.03
C GLU A 73 -8.20 11.09 1.98
N ASN A 74 -9.39 11.38 1.43
CA ASN A 74 -10.62 11.51 2.20
C ASN A 74 -11.06 10.14 2.72
N HIS A 75 -11.05 9.13 1.85
CA HIS A 75 -11.37 7.77 2.22
C HIS A 75 -10.50 7.27 3.39
N TRP A 76 -9.18 7.49 3.32
CA TRP A 76 -8.26 7.11 4.40
C TRP A 76 -8.40 7.98 5.64
N ALA A 77 -8.79 9.24 5.53
CA ALA A 77 -9.03 10.10 6.69
C ALA A 77 -10.25 9.64 7.50
N ASP A 78 -11.26 9.09 6.82
CA ASP A 78 -12.52 8.64 7.42
C ASP A 78 -12.44 7.23 8.05
N LEU A 79 -11.29 6.55 7.91
CA LEU A 79 -11.03 5.28 8.58
C LEU A 79 -10.79 5.47 10.09
N PRO A 80 -11.03 4.43 10.92
CA PRO A 80 -10.59 4.42 12.30
C PRO A 80 -9.12 4.85 12.42
N ALA A 81 -8.80 5.71 13.40
CA ALA A 81 -7.49 6.37 13.51
C ALA A 81 -6.29 5.40 13.42
N LYS A 82 -6.44 4.18 13.95
CA LYS A 82 -5.42 3.12 13.89
C LYS A 82 -5.10 2.67 12.45
N LEU A 83 -6.12 2.60 11.59
CA LEU A 83 -6.00 2.28 10.17
C LEU A 83 -5.49 3.47 9.37
N SER A 84 -6.13 4.64 9.53
CA SER A 84 -5.82 5.87 8.82
C SER A 84 -4.33 6.25 8.89
N LEU A 85 -3.78 6.41 10.10
CA LEU A 85 -2.38 6.78 10.33
C LEU A 85 -1.38 5.77 9.77
N SER A 86 -1.76 4.49 9.73
CA SER A 86 -0.88 3.42 9.29
C SER A 86 -0.89 3.27 7.75
N LEU A 87 -2.05 3.46 7.12
CA LEU A 87 -2.22 3.43 5.67
C LEU A 87 -1.56 4.63 5.00
N GLN A 88 -1.68 5.82 5.60
CA GLN A 88 -0.96 7.02 5.14
C GLN A 88 0.56 6.86 5.15
N LYS A 89 1.11 5.93 5.94
CA LYS A 89 2.55 5.62 5.98
C LYS A 89 2.92 4.44 5.09
N LEU A 90 1.93 3.73 4.54
CA LEU A 90 2.17 2.59 3.66
C LEU A 90 2.69 3.10 2.31
N GLY A 91 3.84 2.60 1.87
CA GLY A 91 4.50 3.07 0.64
C GLY A 91 5.49 4.21 0.86
N PHE A 92 5.53 4.81 2.06
CA PHE A 92 6.64 5.68 2.44
C PHE A 92 7.80 4.84 2.94
N PHE A 93 8.95 4.99 2.28
CA PHE A 93 10.21 4.39 2.70
C PHE A 93 11.05 5.46 3.38
N GLN A 94 11.78 5.08 4.41
CA GLN A 94 12.76 5.96 5.03
C GLN A 94 13.91 6.11 4.02
N GLY A 95 14.01 7.29 3.39
CA GLY A 95 15.13 7.64 2.54
C GLY A 95 16.33 8.04 3.38
N ASP A 96 17.52 7.60 2.98
CA ASP A 96 18.76 8.18 3.47
C ASP A 96 19.11 9.43 2.64
N GLU A 97 20.11 10.17 3.10
CA GLU A 97 20.60 11.37 2.39
C GLU A 97 21.06 11.04 0.97
N GLN A 98 21.57 9.82 0.75
CA GLN A 98 22.01 9.36 -0.56
C GLN A 98 20.83 9.21 -1.52
N LEU A 99 19.76 8.52 -1.11
CA LEU A 99 18.56 8.35 -1.93
C LEU A 99 17.90 9.70 -2.26
N LEU A 100 17.90 10.63 -1.31
CA LEU A 100 17.41 11.99 -1.53
C LEU A 100 18.28 12.75 -2.54
N SER A 101 19.60 12.65 -2.42
CA SER A 101 20.55 13.24 -3.37
C SER A 101 20.34 12.67 -4.77
N ASP A 102 20.20 11.36 -4.90
CA ASP A 102 20.01 10.67 -6.18
C ASP A 102 18.68 11.07 -6.84
N LEU A 103 17.61 11.18 -6.06
CA LEU A 103 16.30 11.67 -6.55
C LEU A 103 16.38 13.12 -7.02
N CYS A 104 17.05 13.99 -6.27
CA CYS A 104 17.26 15.38 -6.66
C CYS A 104 18.07 15.49 -7.95
N HIS A 105 19.09 14.64 -8.11
CA HIS A 105 19.92 14.61 -9.32
C HIS A 105 19.11 14.14 -10.54
N ALA A 106 18.42 13.00 -10.42
CA ALA A 106 17.57 12.47 -11.49
C ALA A 106 16.46 13.45 -11.89
N SER A 107 15.87 14.16 -10.93
CA SER A 107 14.90 15.24 -11.18
C SER A 107 15.51 16.38 -12.01
N ALA A 108 16.72 16.81 -11.66
CA ALA A 108 17.43 17.87 -12.39
C ALA A 108 17.77 17.45 -13.83
N GLU A 109 18.16 16.19 -14.05
CA GLU A 109 18.41 15.64 -15.39
C GLU A 109 17.14 15.64 -16.24
N ILE A 110 16.02 15.15 -15.71
CA ILE A 110 14.73 15.15 -16.41
C ILE A 110 14.30 16.58 -16.77
N ILE A 111 14.42 17.53 -15.84
CA ILE A 111 14.07 18.94 -16.10
C ILE A 111 14.97 19.52 -17.21
N ALA A 112 16.26 19.19 -17.21
CA ALA A 112 17.20 19.66 -18.21
C ALA A 112 16.97 19.05 -19.61
N GLU A 113 16.37 17.86 -19.71
CA GLU A 113 16.01 17.24 -20.99
C GLU A 113 14.72 17.81 -21.61
N ILE A 114 13.86 18.42 -20.78
CA ILE A 114 12.58 18.99 -21.22
C ILE A 114 12.70 20.49 -21.57
N GLY A 115 13.74 21.19 -21.07
CA GLY A 115 14.02 22.60 -21.31
C GLY A 115 14.96 22.88 -22.48
#